data_AF-C7LIW0-F1
#
_entry.id   AF-C7LIW0-F1
#
_cell.length_a   1.000
_cell.length_b   1.000
_cell.length_c   1.000
_cell.angle_alpha   90.00
_cell.angle_beta   90.00
_cell.angle_gamma   90.00
#
_symmetry.space_group_name_H-M   'P 1'
#
loop_
_entity.id
_entity.type
_entity.pdbx_description
1 polymer ?
#
loop_
_entity_poly.entity_id
_entity_poly.type
_entity_poly.pdbx_seq_one_letter_code
_entity_poly.pdbx_strand_id
1 'polypeptide(L)'
;MADYRIDCINKSDRSSPHERISHAGGPKPDGSGRWKDTVPNIVRFIEQGTHRFYTNESGSVAWVGVRTSANGNKFIQTYANGAWKDNLLALKECG
;
A
#
# COMPACT_ATOMS: atom_id res chain seq x y z
N MET A 1 -9.72 11.05 -9.99
CA MET A 1 -9.33 9.77 -9.36
C MET A 1 -8.28 9.11 -10.23
N ALA A 2 -7.22 8.56 -9.64
CA ALA A 2 -6.14 7.88 -10.36
C ALA A 2 -5.73 6.61 -9.61
N ASP A 3 -5.17 5.65 -10.33
CA ASP A 3 -4.74 4.36 -9.80
C ASP A 3 -3.22 4.35 -9.68
N TYR A 4 -2.71 4.16 -8.47
CA TYR A 4 -1.27 4.14 -8.19
C TYR A 4 -0.80 2.71 -7.94
N ARG A 5 0.18 2.27 -8.74
CA ARG A 5 0.88 1.01 -8.48
C ARG A 5 1.84 1.20 -7.31
N ILE A 6 1.78 0.29 -6.34
CA ILE A 6 2.79 0.11 -5.31
C ILE A 6 3.72 -1.03 -5.74
N ASP A 7 5.02 -0.74 -5.80
CA ASP A 7 6.09 -1.70 -6.11
C ASP A 7 7.23 -1.71 -5.07
N CYS A 8 7.13 -0.84 -4.05
CA CYS A 8 8.04 -0.76 -2.92
C CYS A 8 7.32 -0.27 -1.66
N ILE A 9 7.86 -0.63 -0.49
CA ILE A 9 7.42 -0.12 0.81
C ILE A 9 8.63 0.26 1.67
N ASN A 10 8.46 1.02 2.75
CA ASN A 10 9.46 1.05 3.82
C ASN A 10 8.85 0.52 5.11
N LYS A 11 9.63 -0.24 5.88
CA LYS A 11 9.23 -0.76 7.19
C LYS A 11 9.93 0.00 8.30
N SER A 12 9.25 0.16 9.44
CA SER A 12 9.83 0.64 10.70
C SER A 12 10.19 -0.54 11.61
N ASP A 13 10.89 -0.27 12.72
CA ASP A 13 11.33 -1.28 13.70
C ASP A 13 10.20 -1.83 14.60
N ARG A 14 8.94 -1.63 14.23
CA ARG A 14 7.78 -2.13 14.98
C ARG A 14 7.59 -3.64 14.76
N SER A 15 7.13 -4.33 15.80
CA SER A 15 6.91 -5.80 15.77
C SER A 15 5.76 -6.23 14.85
N SER A 16 4.69 -5.43 14.73
CA SER A 16 3.52 -5.78 13.91
C SER A 16 3.83 -5.70 12.39
N PRO A 17 3.67 -6.81 11.63
CA PRO A 17 4.21 -6.91 10.27
C PRO A 17 3.57 -5.97 9.25
N HIS A 18 2.29 -5.62 9.40
CA HIS A 18 1.60 -4.66 8.53
C HIS A 18 1.62 -3.23 9.08
N GLU A 19 1.46 -3.06 10.39
CA GLU A 19 1.50 -1.74 11.03
C GLU A 19 2.90 -1.11 10.99
N ARG A 20 3.94 -1.91 10.70
CA ARG A 20 5.30 -1.38 10.49
C ARG A 20 5.49 -0.70 9.14
N ILE A 21 4.60 -0.91 8.15
CA ILE A 21 4.72 -0.23 6.86
C ILE A 21 4.55 1.27 7.09
N SER A 22 5.61 2.04 6.90
CA SER A 22 5.62 3.48 7.13
C SER A 22 5.35 4.26 5.85
N HIS A 23 5.89 3.77 4.73
CA HIS A 23 5.77 4.38 3.41
C HIS A 23 5.44 3.31 2.36
N ALA A 24 4.79 3.74 1.29
CA ALA A 24 4.70 2.99 0.06
C ALA A 24 5.05 3.88 -1.13
N GLY A 25 5.46 3.26 -2.23
CA GLY A 25 5.81 4.00 -3.42
C GLY A 25 5.76 3.15 -4.68
N GLY A 26 5.91 3.84 -5.80
CA GLY A 26 5.89 3.22 -7.11
C GLY A 26 6.00 4.22 -8.25
N PRO A 27 5.80 3.77 -9.50
CA PRO A 27 5.80 4.66 -10.65
C PRO A 27 4.58 5.60 -10.61
N LYS A 28 4.78 6.86 -10.99
CA LYS A 28 3.66 7.78 -11.18
C LYS A 28 2.84 7.35 -12.40
N PRO A 29 1.50 7.48 -12.35
CA PRO A 29 0.62 7.09 -13.47
C PRO A 29 0.91 7.86 -14.77
N ASP A 30 1.45 9.07 -14.67
CA ASP A 30 1.80 9.95 -15.78
C ASP A 30 3.20 9.69 -16.37
N GLY A 31 3.96 8.75 -15.81
CA GLY A 31 5.32 8.44 -16.25
C GLY A 31 6.38 9.48 -15.83
N SER A 32 6.04 10.52 -15.07
CA SER A 32 6.96 11.61 -14.67
C SER A 32 7.97 11.23 -13.57
N GLY A 33 8.11 9.94 -13.27
CA GLY A 33 9.03 9.41 -12.28
C GLY A 33 8.32 8.54 -11.24
N ARG A 34 8.75 8.65 -9.98
CA ARG A 34 8.26 7.84 -8.88
C ARG A 34 7.54 8.69 -7.84
N TRP A 35 6.58 8.08 -7.16
CA TRP A 35 5.92 8.63 -5.99
C TRP A 35 6.31 7.82 -4.76
N LYS A 36 6.27 8.47 -3.61
CA LYS A 36 6.45 7.87 -2.30
C LYS A 36 5.61 8.68 -1.34
N ASP A 37 4.82 8.00 -0.53
CA ASP A 37 3.99 8.66 0.47
C ASP A 37 3.88 7.80 1.74
N THR A 38 3.47 8.43 2.82
CA THR A 38 3.25 7.80 4.12
C THR A 38 1.97 6.96 4.10
N VAL A 39 1.94 5.85 4.85
CA VAL A 39 0.72 5.04 4.99
C VAL A 39 -0.49 5.83 5.50
N PRO A 40 -0.37 6.77 6.47
CA PRO A 40 -1.47 7.64 6.86
C PRO A 40 -2.10 8.44 5.71
N ASN A 41 -1.28 8.99 4.80
CA ASN A 41 -1.79 9.71 3.63
C ASN A 41 -2.49 8.77 2.65
N ILE A 42 -1.91 7.59 2.40
CA ILE A 42 -2.52 6.56 1.54
C ILE A 42 -3.86 6.10 2.10
N VAL A 43 -3.94 5.84 3.41
CA VAL A 43 -5.19 5.53 4.11
C VAL A 43 -6.23 6.62 3.87
N ARG A 44 -5.86 7.89 4.07
CA ARG A 44 -6.74 9.03 3.82
C ARG A 44 -7.26 9.05 2.37
N PHE A 45 -6.39 8.83 1.40
CA PHE A 45 -6.79 8.81 -0.02
C PHE A 45 -7.76 7.67 -0.36
N ILE A 46 -7.55 6.49 0.22
CA ILE A 46 -8.46 5.34 0.03
C ILE A 46 -9.81 5.63 0.67
N GLU A 47 -9.83 6.11 1.91
CA GLU A 47 -11.08 6.39 2.67
C GLU A 47 -11.89 7.54 2.06
N GLN A 48 -11.22 8.55 1.50
CA GLN A 48 -11.87 9.66 0.80
C GLN A 48 -12.24 9.32 -0.64
N GLY A 49 -11.82 8.15 -1.16
CA GLY A 49 -12.05 7.75 -2.55
C GLY A 49 -11.36 8.64 -3.58
N THR A 50 -10.34 9.41 -3.21
CA THR A 50 -9.65 10.32 -4.14
C THR A 50 -8.71 9.56 -5.07
N HIS A 51 -8.08 8.49 -4.57
CA HIS A 51 -7.16 7.63 -5.31
C HIS A 51 -7.34 6.16 -4.91
N ARG A 52 -6.94 5.26 -5.81
CA ARG A 52 -6.88 3.82 -5.55
C ARG A 52 -5.46 3.32 -5.69
N PHE A 53 -5.14 2.25 -4.98
CA PHE A 53 -3.79 1.68 -4.93
C PHE A 53 -3.85 0.19 -5.22
N TYR A 54 -2.84 -0.33 -5.91
CA TYR A 54 -2.75 -1.74 -6.23
C TYR A 54 -1.30 -2.22 -6.30
N THR A 55 -1.09 -3.51 -6.09
CA THR A 55 0.17 -4.19 -6.43
C THR A 55 0.00 -4.93 -7.74
N ASN A 56 1.06 -5.05 -8.52
CA ASN A 56 1.13 -5.95 -9.67
C ASN A 56 2.45 -6.73 -9.57
N GLU A 57 2.34 -7.98 -9.16
CA GLU A 57 3.44 -8.94 -9.09
C GLU A 57 3.19 -10.04 -10.12
N SER A 58 4.11 -10.19 -11.07
CA SER A 58 4.06 -11.24 -12.10
C SER A 58 2.72 -11.34 -12.84
N GLY A 59 2.07 -10.20 -13.11
CA GLY A 59 0.78 -10.14 -13.82
C GLY A 59 -0.46 -10.31 -12.93
N SER A 60 -0.28 -10.61 -11.64
CA SER A 60 -1.38 -10.68 -10.67
C SER A 60 -1.62 -9.33 -10.01
N VAL A 61 -2.80 -8.75 -10.26
CA VAL A 61 -3.23 -7.49 -9.65
C VAL A 61 -3.94 -7.78 -8.33
N ALA A 62 -3.53 -7.09 -7.26
CA ALA A 62 -4.25 -7.08 -6.00
C ALA A 62 -4.49 -5.63 -5.56
N TRP A 63 -5.74 -5.30 -5.26
CA TRP A 63 -6.10 -3.96 -4.80
C TRP A 63 -5.70 -3.77 -3.35
N VAL A 64 -5.38 -2.54 -2.96
CA VAL A 64 -5.01 -2.21 -1.59
C VAL A 64 -6.21 -1.59 -0.88
N GLY A 65 -6.51 -2.11 0.30
CA GLY A 65 -7.55 -1.59 1.18
C GLY A 65 -6.97 -1.18 2.53
N VAL A 66 -7.81 -0.52 3.33
CA VAL A 66 -7.50 -0.11 4.71
C VAL A 66 -8.08 -1.15 5.66
N ARG A 67 -7.26 -1.56 6.64
CA ARG A 67 -7.68 -2.35 7.79
C ARG A 67 -7.38 -1.61 9.07
N THR A 68 -8.11 -1.95 10.12
CA THR A 68 -7.89 -1.45 11.47
C THR A 68 -7.45 -2.61 12.35
N SER A 69 -6.34 -2.44 13.09
CA SER A 69 -5.86 -3.45 14.04
C SER A 69 -6.75 -3.48 15.30
N ALA A 70 -6.57 -4.49 16.15
CA ALA A 70 -7.30 -4.59 17.42
C ALA A 70 -7.09 -3.36 18.33
N ASN A 71 -5.97 -2.64 18.15
CA ASN A 71 -5.62 -1.44 18.91
C ASN A 71 -6.14 -0.14 18.26
N GLY A 72 -6.93 -0.22 17.19
CA GLY A 72 -7.46 0.95 16.49
C GLY A 72 -6.51 1.59 15.46
N ASN A 73 -5.33 1.01 15.22
CA ASN A 73 -4.39 1.54 14.24
C ASN A 73 -4.81 1.16 12.81
N LYS A 74 -4.90 2.14 11.92
CA LYS A 74 -5.15 1.89 10.50
C LYS A 74 -3.86 1.53 9.77
N PHE A 75 -3.94 0.53 8.90
CA PHE A 75 -2.85 0.07 8.05
C PHE A 75 -3.38 -0.35 6.67
N ILE A 76 -2.47 -0.52 5.71
CA ILE A 76 -2.80 -0.97 4.36
C ILE A 76 -2.46 -2.46 4.17
N GLN A 77 -3.32 -3.16 3.43
CA GLN A 77 -3.10 -4.56 3.05
C GLN A 77 -3.72 -4.83 1.68
N THR A 78 -3.18 -5.79 0.93
CA THR A 78 -3.80 -6.18 -0.34
C THR A 78 -5.02 -7.04 -0.11
N TYR A 79 -5.99 -6.91 -1.01
CA TYR A 79 -7.23 -7.67 -1.04
C TYR A 79 -7.46 -8.16 -2.47
N ALA A 80 -7.60 -9.47 -2.62
CA ALA A 80 -7.83 -10.13 -3.90
C ALA A 80 -8.66 -11.40 -3.69
N ASN A 81 -9.58 -11.68 -4.62
CA ASN A 81 -10.40 -12.88 -4.61
C ASN A 81 -11.12 -13.12 -3.27
N GLY A 82 -11.69 -12.07 -2.67
CA GLY A 82 -12.45 -12.19 -1.42
C GLY A 82 -11.60 -12.27 -0.14
N ALA A 83 -10.27 -12.25 -0.24
CA ALA A 83 -9.37 -12.45 0.89
C ALA A 83 -8.28 -11.39 1.01
N TRP A 84 -7.91 -11.05 2.25
CA TRP A 84 -6.73 -10.23 2.56
C TRP A 84 -5.45 -11.02 2.31
N LYS A 85 -4.40 -10.34 1.82
CA LYS A 85 -3.13 -10.93 1.39
C LYS A 85 -1.95 -10.08 1.88
N ASP A 86 -0.78 -10.70 1.98
CA ASP A 86 0.42 -10.07 2.57
C ASP A 86 1.42 -9.57 1.53
N ASN A 87 1.00 -9.41 0.27
CA ASN A 87 1.87 -9.11 -0.87
C ASN A 87 2.74 -7.86 -0.62
N LEU A 88 2.19 -6.82 0.03
CA LEU A 88 2.95 -5.62 0.38
C LEU A 88 4.23 -5.93 1.18
N LEU A 89 4.21 -6.96 2.03
CA LEU A 89 5.35 -7.34 2.87
C LEU A 89 6.49 -7.98 2.07
N ALA A 90 6.20 -8.52 0.89
CA ALA A 90 7.18 -9.12 -0.01
C ALA A 90 7.88 -8.08 -0.92
N LEU A 91 7.34 -6.85 -0.98
CA LEU A 91 7.92 -5.79 -1.79
C LEU A 91 9.27 -5.32 -1.22
N LYS A 92 10.12 -4.85 -2.12
CA LYS A 92 11.43 -4.25 -1.80
C LYS A 92 11.28 -2.91 -1.06
N GLU A 93 12.37 -2.48 -0.43
CA GLU A 93 12.44 -1.15 0.17
C GLU A 93 12.34 -0.05 -0.90
N CYS A 94 11.61 1.03 -0.62
CA CYS A 94 11.66 2.22 -1.47
C CYS A 94 13.01 2.92 -1.29
N GLY A 95 13.65 3.26 -2.41
CA GLY A 95 14.80 4.16 -2.43
C GLY A 95 14.46 5.61 -2.12
#